data_AF-A0A7R9F2F5-F1
#
_entry.id   AF-A0A7R9F2F5-F1
#
_cell.length_a   1.000
_cell.length_b   1.000
_cell.length_c   1.000
_cell.angle_alpha   90.00
_cell.angle_beta   90.00
_cell.angle_gamma   90.00
#
_symmetry.space_group_name_H-M   'P 1'
#
loop_
_entity.id
_entity.type
_entity.pdbx_description
1 polymer ?
#
loop_
_entity_poly.entity_id
_entity_poly.type
_entity_poly.pdbx_seq_one_letter_code
_entity_poly.pdbx_strand_id
1 'polypeptide(L)'
;MEDNSSTFYKGVCQLNYEQNVYDAIAILPHLHTGLDVNVKFTGVQDFEYTPECIIFDLLNIPLYHGWLVDPQAQETVKSLGNLGYNQLVENIVINKDSTDSELFSRVVPTQGYYREFALFP
;
A
#
# COMPACT_ATOMS: atom_id res chain seq x y z
N MET A 1 -22.89 -19.46 -34.87
CA MET A 1 -21.52 -19.58 -34.34
C MET A 1 -21.46 -18.66 -33.14
N GLU A 2 -22.07 -19.09 -32.04
CA GLU A 2 -22.21 -18.28 -30.83
C GLU A 2 -21.43 -18.95 -29.69
N ASP A 3 -20.55 -18.14 -29.11
CA ASP A 3 -20.16 -18.11 -27.70
C ASP A 3 -19.33 -19.27 -27.11
N ASN A 4 -18.12 -19.49 -27.65
CA ASN A 4 -17.04 -20.20 -26.95
C ASN A 4 -16.11 -19.27 -26.14
N SER A 5 -16.29 -17.96 -26.25
CA SER A 5 -15.52 -16.96 -25.51
C SER A 5 -16.03 -16.83 -24.07
N SER A 6 -17.34 -16.77 -23.84
CA SER A 6 -17.94 -16.59 -22.49
C SER A 6 -17.62 -17.75 -21.54
N THR A 7 -17.64 -18.99 -22.05
CA THR A 7 -17.28 -20.21 -21.31
C THR A 7 -15.80 -20.24 -20.93
N PHE A 8 -14.91 -19.76 -21.80
CA PHE A 8 -13.49 -19.64 -21.51
C PHE A 8 -13.20 -18.56 -20.44
N TYR A 9 -13.81 -17.38 -20.56
CA TYR A 9 -13.66 -16.31 -19.55
C TYR A 9 -14.23 -16.72 -18.18
N LYS A 10 -15.35 -17.45 -18.13
CA LYS A 10 -15.88 -18.01 -16.88
C LYS A 10 -14.88 -18.97 -16.20
N GLY A 11 -14.21 -19.82 -16.98
CA GLY A 11 -13.20 -20.75 -16.45
C GLY A 11 -11.99 -20.03 -15.87
N VAL A 12 -11.52 -18.97 -16.53
CA VAL A 12 -10.37 -18.17 -16.04
C VAL A 12 -10.72 -17.43 -14.74
N CYS A 13 -11.93 -16.85 -14.63
CA CYS A 13 -12.38 -16.19 -13.40
C CYS A 13 -12.53 -17.17 -12.22
N GLN A 14 -13.02 -18.39 -12.47
CA GLN A 14 -13.17 -19.43 -11.45
C GLN A 14 -11.80 -19.88 -10.92
N LEU A 15 -10.83 -20.11 -11.82
CA LEU A 15 -9.47 -20.51 -11.45
C LEU A 15 -8.76 -19.41 -10.63
N ASN A 16 -8.95 -18.15 -11.01
CA ASN A 16 -8.38 -17.02 -10.26
C ASN A 16 -8.95 -16.93 -8.85
N TYR A 17 -10.25 -17.21 -8.67
CA TYR A 17 -10.88 -17.26 -7.34
C TYR A 17 -10.38 -18.44 -6.51
N GLU A 18 -10.32 -19.64 -7.08
CA GLU A 18 -9.80 -20.82 -6.37
C GLU A 18 -8.34 -20.65 -5.95
N GLN A 19 -7.53 -20.04 -6.80
CA GLN A 19 -6.14 -19.73 -6.50
C GLN A 19 -6.03 -18.69 -5.38
N ASN A 20 -6.81 -17.60 -5.45
CA ASN A 20 -6.86 -16.61 -4.37
C ASN A 20 -7.30 -17.23 -3.02
N VAL A 21 -8.26 -18.15 -3.03
CA VAL A 21 -8.73 -18.85 -1.81
C VAL A 21 -7.63 -19.75 -1.26
N TYR A 22 -6.91 -20.48 -2.12
CA TYR A 22 -5.80 -21.33 -1.70
C TYR A 22 -4.67 -20.49 -1.07
N ASP A 23 -4.31 -19.38 -1.72
CA ASP A 23 -3.29 -18.45 -1.24
C ASP A 23 -3.70 -17.84 0.12
N ALA A 24 -4.97 -17.43 0.26
CA ALA A 24 -5.48 -16.92 1.53
C ALA A 24 -5.43 -17.96 2.66
N ILE A 25 -5.78 -19.22 2.39
CA ILE A 25 -5.69 -20.30 3.39
C ILE A 25 -4.24 -20.56 3.79
N ALA A 26 -3.29 -20.47 2.84
CA ALA A 26 -1.87 -20.62 3.13
C ALA A 26 -1.29 -19.46 3.97
N ILE A 27 -1.91 -18.28 3.89
CA ILE A 27 -1.46 -17.06 4.58
C ILE A 27 -2.12 -16.88 5.96
N LEU A 28 -3.29 -17.49 6.21
CA LEU A 28 -3.97 -17.49 7.52
C LEU A 28 -3.04 -17.71 8.74
N PRO A 29 -2.08 -18.66 8.72
CA PRO A 29 -1.16 -18.86 9.83
C PRO A 29 -0.20 -17.69 10.07
N HIS A 30 0.15 -16.94 9.02
CA HIS A 30 1.07 -15.80 9.08
C HIS A 30 0.39 -14.56 9.69
N LEU A 31 -0.94 -14.43 9.57
CA LEU A 31 -1.70 -13.37 10.27
C LEU A 31 -1.56 -13.45 11.80
N HIS A 32 -1.37 -14.65 12.35
CA HIS A 32 -1.17 -14.83 13.79
C HIS A 32 0.18 -14.26 14.27
N THR A 33 1.18 -14.18 13.39
CA THR A 33 2.51 -13.63 13.71
C THR A 33 2.62 -12.13 13.47
N GLY A 34 1.63 -11.52 12.82
CA GLY A 34 1.59 -10.11 12.45
C GLY A 34 1.33 -9.94 10.95
N LEU A 35 0.54 -8.93 10.61
CA LEU A 35 0.25 -8.55 9.23
C LEU A 35 1.21 -7.42 8.83
N ASP A 36 2.09 -7.67 7.86
CA ASP A 36 2.91 -6.63 7.26
C ASP A 36 2.10 -5.91 6.17
N VAL A 37 1.79 -4.64 6.41
CA VAL A 37 1.08 -3.79 5.44
C VAL A 37 1.92 -2.58 5.09
N ASN A 38 1.99 -2.27 3.80
CA ASN A 38 2.54 -1.00 3.33
C ASN A 38 1.39 -0.07 2.97
N VAL A 39 1.20 1.00 3.75
CA VAL A 39 0.15 2.00 3.53
C VAL A 39 0.59 3.05 2.53
N LYS A 40 -0.37 3.67 1.84
CA LYS A 40 -0.19 4.88 1.04
C LYS A 40 -0.90 6.05 1.70
N PHE A 41 -0.38 7.24 1.56
CA PHE A 41 -0.91 8.41 2.26
C PHE A 41 -2.11 9.07 1.56
N THR A 42 -2.56 8.52 0.44
CA THR A 42 -3.56 9.13 -0.47
C THR A 42 -5.00 8.89 -0.05
N GLY A 43 -5.30 7.84 0.71
CA GLY A 43 -6.67 7.45 1.04
C GLY A 43 -6.72 6.40 2.14
N VAL A 44 -7.84 6.29 2.85
CA VAL A 44 -7.98 5.42 4.03
C VAL A 44 -7.94 3.92 3.73
N GLN A 45 -8.13 3.54 2.48
CA GLN A 45 -8.12 2.15 1.99
C GLN A 45 -6.92 1.87 1.09
N ASP A 46 -5.97 2.81 1.00
CA ASP A 46 -4.90 2.73 0.01
C ASP A 46 -3.71 1.97 0.62
N PHE A 47 -3.64 0.69 0.33
CA PHE A 47 -2.51 -0.17 0.68
C PHE A 47 -1.76 -0.61 -0.59
N GLU A 48 -0.49 -0.95 -0.45
CA GLU A 48 0.20 -1.75 -1.46
C GLU A 48 -0.38 -3.18 -1.44
N TYR A 49 -0.55 -3.74 -2.63
CA TYR A 49 -1.11 -5.07 -2.77
C TYR A 49 -0.10 -6.11 -2.25
N THR A 50 -0.44 -6.72 -1.12
CA THR A 50 0.29 -7.86 -0.57
C THR A 50 -0.60 -9.10 -0.58
N PRO A 51 -0.03 -10.31 -0.70
CA PRO A 51 -0.80 -11.55 -0.64
C PRO A 51 -1.66 -11.65 0.63
N GLU A 52 -1.18 -11.11 1.74
CA GLU A 52 -1.88 -11.09 3.02
C GLU A 52 -3.12 -10.20 3.01
N CYS A 53 -3.18 -9.17 2.17
CA CYS A 53 -4.37 -8.32 2.03
C CYS A 53 -5.53 -9.04 1.32
N ILE A 54 -5.24 -10.01 0.44
CA ILE A 54 -6.24 -10.75 -0.35
C ILE A 54 -7.25 -11.45 0.55
N ILE A 55 -6.83 -11.91 1.73
CA ILE A 55 -7.74 -12.58 2.65
C ILE A 55 -8.84 -11.67 3.18
N PHE A 56 -8.55 -10.39 3.38
CA PHE A 56 -9.52 -9.40 3.83
C PHE A 56 -10.54 -9.14 2.73
N ASP A 57 -10.09 -9.05 1.48
CA ASP A 57 -10.98 -8.95 0.31
C ASP A 57 -11.88 -10.19 0.17
N LEU A 58 -11.32 -11.41 0.34
CA LEU A 58 -12.08 -12.66 0.25
C LEU A 58 -13.08 -12.85 1.40
N LEU A 59 -12.73 -12.40 2.61
CA LEU A 59 -13.63 -12.41 3.77
C LEU A 59 -14.62 -11.25 3.75
N ASN A 60 -14.54 -10.35 2.77
CA ASN A 60 -15.33 -9.14 2.66
C ASN A 60 -15.20 -8.25 3.92
N ILE A 61 -13.99 -8.17 4.46
CA ILE A 61 -13.61 -7.34 5.61
C ILE A 61 -12.79 -6.16 5.07
N PRO A 62 -13.32 -4.92 5.07
CA PRO A 62 -12.56 -3.78 4.59
C PRO A 62 -11.44 -3.41 5.58
N LEU A 63 -10.24 -3.18 5.05
CA LEU A 63 -9.10 -2.65 5.79
C LEU A 63 -9.05 -1.12 5.70
N TYR A 64 -8.77 -0.48 6.83
CA TYR A 64 -8.63 0.98 6.90
C TYR A 64 -7.38 1.38 7.67
N HIS A 65 -6.74 2.47 7.25
CA HIS A 65 -5.70 3.15 8.01
C HIS A 65 -5.98 4.66 8.11
N GLY A 66 -5.52 5.26 9.21
CA GLY A 66 -5.67 6.71 9.46
C GLY A 66 -4.49 7.56 9.00
N TRP A 67 -3.46 6.93 8.41
CA TRP A 67 -2.23 7.61 8.04
C TRP A 67 -2.39 8.37 6.72
N LEU A 68 -3.05 9.52 6.78
CA LEU A 68 -3.35 10.37 5.64
C LEU A 68 -2.57 11.67 5.73
N VAL A 69 -2.07 12.13 4.59
CA VAL A 69 -1.49 13.47 4.51
C VAL A 69 -2.60 14.52 4.61
N ASP A 70 -2.37 15.58 5.38
CA ASP A 70 -3.28 16.73 5.43
C ASP A 70 -3.32 17.40 4.04
N PRO A 71 -4.50 17.48 3.37
CA PRO A 71 -4.64 18.16 2.09
C PRO A 71 -4.24 19.65 2.12
N GLN A 72 -4.23 20.29 3.30
CA GLN A 72 -3.81 21.67 3.47
C GLN A 72 -2.28 21.82 3.35
N ALA A 73 -1.51 20.77 3.65
CA ALA A 73 -0.06 20.75 3.55
C ALA A 73 0.41 20.44 2.11
N GLN A 74 0.16 21.36 1.18
CA GLN A 74 0.42 21.16 -0.26
C GLN A 74 1.88 20.76 -0.58
N GLU A 75 2.85 21.23 0.19
CA GLU A 75 4.27 20.85 0.03
C GLU A 75 4.50 19.38 0.37
N THR A 76 3.90 18.90 1.47
CA THR A 76 3.96 17.50 1.90
C THR A 76 3.19 16.62 0.92
N VAL A 77 1.98 17.01 0.49
CA VAL A 77 1.19 16.28 -0.51
C VAL A 77 1.96 16.11 -1.82
N LYS A 78 2.59 17.18 -2.32
CA LYS A 78 3.41 17.13 -3.55
C LYS A 78 4.65 16.23 -3.39
N SER A 79 5.25 16.24 -2.21
CA SER A 79 6.46 15.47 -1.93
C SER A 79 6.16 13.98 -1.76
N LEU A 80 5.08 13.65 -1.06
CA LEU A 80 4.57 12.29 -0.83
C LEU A 80 3.97 11.69 -2.10
N GLY A 81 3.22 12.47 -2.88
CA GLY A 81 2.61 12.01 -4.12
C GLY A 81 1.81 10.71 -3.94
N ASN A 82 2.25 9.65 -4.61
CA ASN A 82 1.67 8.30 -4.54
C ASN A 82 2.64 7.28 -3.91
N LEU A 83 3.57 7.75 -3.08
CA LEU A 83 4.55 6.91 -2.41
C LEU A 83 3.89 6.09 -1.29
N GLY A 84 4.28 4.83 -1.17
CA GLY A 84 4.01 4.03 0.02
C GLY A 84 4.99 4.33 1.15
N TYR A 85 4.67 3.88 2.36
CA TYR A 85 5.55 4.02 3.53
C TYR A 85 6.97 3.49 3.29
N ASN A 86 7.15 2.31 2.70
CA ASN A 86 8.50 1.79 2.45
C ASN A 86 9.32 2.70 1.51
N GLN A 87 8.69 3.15 0.43
CA GLN A 87 9.31 4.08 -0.52
C GLN A 87 9.61 5.44 0.13
N LEU A 88 8.79 5.85 1.09
CA LEU A 88 9.01 7.05 1.88
C LEU A 88 10.32 6.97 2.65
N VAL A 89 10.48 5.90 3.42
CA VAL A 89 11.64 5.65 4.27
C VAL A 89 12.89 5.51 3.41
N GLU A 90 12.83 4.78 2.31
CA GLU A 90 13.95 4.66 1.36
C GLU A 90 14.37 6.02 0.80
N ASN A 91 13.41 6.84 0.33
CA ASN A 91 13.69 8.19 -0.15
C ASN A 91 14.33 9.07 0.93
N ILE A 92 13.85 8.95 2.17
CA ILE A 92 14.38 9.64 3.34
C ILE A 92 15.85 9.25 3.59
N VAL A 93 16.19 7.97 3.49
CA VAL A 93 17.54 7.46 3.73
C VAL A 93 18.49 7.84 2.61
N ILE A 94 18.10 7.61 1.34
CA ILE A 94 18.93 7.86 0.15
C ILE A 94 19.29 9.34 0.04
N ASN A 95 18.30 10.22 0.24
CA ASN A 95 18.48 11.64 -0.01
C ASN A 95 18.99 12.42 1.22
N LYS A 96 19.21 11.77 2.36
CA LYS A 96 19.70 12.42 3.58
C LYS A 96 21.08 13.06 3.42
N ASP A 97 21.95 12.41 2.64
CA ASP A 97 23.33 12.84 2.40
C ASP A 97 23.52 13.46 1.00
N SER A 98 22.42 13.62 0.25
CA SER A 98 22.47 14.14 -1.12
C SER A 98 22.59 15.67 -1.11
N THR A 99 23.53 16.21 -1.88
CA THR A 99 23.78 17.67 -2.03
C THR A 99 22.83 18.35 -3.02
N ASP A 100 21.86 17.61 -3.55
CA ASP A 100 20.95 18.08 -4.59
C ASP A 100 19.80 18.90 -4.00
N SER A 101 19.73 20.17 -4.38
CA SER A 101 18.83 21.19 -3.81
C SER A 101 17.36 20.86 -4.07
N GLU A 102 17.03 20.29 -5.23
CA GLU A 102 15.65 19.91 -5.56
C GLU A 102 15.17 18.71 -4.73
N LEU A 103 16.03 17.71 -4.52
CA LEU A 103 15.71 16.55 -3.70
C LEU A 103 15.59 16.92 -2.23
N PHE A 104 16.45 17.81 -1.74
CA PHE A 104 16.38 18.32 -0.37
C PHE A 104 15.04 19.03 -0.09
N SER A 105 14.53 19.79 -1.07
CA SER A 105 13.23 20.48 -0.96
C SER A 105 12.04 19.53 -0.80
N ARG A 106 12.12 18.31 -1.36
CA ARG A 106 11.08 17.27 -1.24
C ARG A 106 11.24 16.43 0.02
N VAL A 107 12.47 16.23 0.47
CA VAL A 107 12.79 15.37 1.61
C VAL A 107 12.46 16.07 2.93
N VAL A 108 12.69 17.39 3.05
CA VAL A 108 12.45 18.11 4.31
C VAL A 108 10.98 18.02 4.80
N PRO A 109 9.94 18.31 3.98
CA PRO A 109 8.54 18.17 4.40
C PRO A 109 8.18 16.72 4.75
N THR A 110 8.68 15.80 3.93
CA THR A 110 8.47 14.36 4.04
C THR A 110 9.05 13.78 5.35
N GLN A 111 10.26 14.20 5.71
CA GLN A 111 10.92 13.82 6.97
C GLN A 111 10.19 14.38 8.18
N GLY A 112 9.72 15.63 8.09
CA GLY A 112 8.91 16.25 9.14
C GLY A 112 7.65 15.45 9.42
N TYR A 113 6.92 15.11 8.35
CA TYR A 113 5.74 14.26 8.41
C TYR A 113 6.04 12.88 9.01
N TYR A 114 7.11 12.20 8.55
CA TYR A 114 7.51 10.91 9.13
C TYR A 114 7.81 11.03 10.64
N ARG A 115 8.52 12.07 11.07
CA ARG A 115 8.85 12.27 12.50
C ARG A 115 7.62 12.53 13.36
N GLU A 116 6.64 13.27 12.85
CA GLU A 116 5.42 13.58 13.58
C GLU A 116 4.54 12.34 13.79
N PHE A 117 4.42 11.49 12.77
CA PHE A 117 3.47 10.37 12.79
C PHE A 117 4.10 9.00 13.09
N ALA A 118 5.38 8.77 12.80
CA ALA A 118 6.03 7.47 12.98
C ALA A 118 6.88 7.35 14.27
N LEU A 119 7.27 8.47 14.90
CA LEU A 119 8.12 8.48 16.10
C LEU A 119 7.41 8.88 17.38
N PHE A 120 6.10 9.14 17.35
CA PHE A 120 5.28 9.35 18.54
C PHE A 120 4.37 8.13 18.77
N PRO A 121 4.86 7.08 19.46
CA PRO A 121 4.01 6.05 20.06
C PRO A 121 3.25 6.58 21.29
#